data_AF-A0A0G4EQ98-F1
#
_entry.id   AF-A0A0G4EQ98-F1
#
_cell.length_a   1.000
_cell.length_b   1.000
_cell.length_c   1.000
_cell.angle_alpha   90.00
_cell.angle_beta   90.00
_cell.angle_gamma   90.00
#
_symmetry.space_group_name_H-M   'P 1'
#
loop_
_entity.id
_entity.type
_entity.pdbx_description
1 polymer ?
#
loop_
_entity_poly.entity_id
_entity_poly.type
_entity_poly.pdbx_seq_one_letter_code
_entity_poly.pdbx_strand_id
1 'polypeptide(L)'
;MRPFLRLKEEAGDEIVAFFRVGRSFYVFVMGVVLIILSIILMAATFESKEAKAAAPGWERFVAATGSNQWVSSSLFLSCGCVVMAINYLPRLAGEAA
;
A
#
# COMPACT_ATOMS: atom_id res chain seq x y z
N MET A 1 5.68 -6.07 -32.95
CA MET A 1 6.83 -5.55 -32.18
C MET A 1 6.80 -4.04 -31.95
N ARG A 2 6.25 -3.22 -32.86
CA ARG A 2 6.05 -1.76 -32.66
C ARG A 2 5.08 -1.33 -31.53
N PRO A 3 3.98 -2.04 -31.19
CA PRO A 3 3.05 -1.56 -30.15
C PRO A 3 3.63 -1.64 -28.73
N PHE A 4 4.48 -2.64 -28.45
CA PHE A 4 5.14 -2.78 -27.15
C PHE A 4 6.16 -1.68 -26.85
N LEU A 5 6.82 -1.15 -27.89
CA LEU A 5 7.78 -0.05 -27.75
C LEU A 5 7.05 1.27 -27.44
N ARG A 6 5.91 1.53 -28.11
CA ARG A 6 5.07 2.69 -27.81
C ARG A 6 4.49 2.65 -26.40
N LEU A 7 3.94 1.52 -25.98
CA LEU A 7 3.43 1.33 -24.61
C LEU A 7 4.49 1.61 -23.53
N LYS A 8 5.76 1.25 -23.81
CA LYS A 8 6.87 1.51 -22.87
C LYS A 8 7.27 2.99 -22.84
N GLU A 9 7.25 3.67 -23.99
CA GLU A 9 7.54 5.11 -24.10
C GLU A 9 6.41 5.94 -23.46
N GLU A 10 5.16 5.62 -23.75
CA GLU A 10 3.96 6.26 -23.17
C GLU A 10 3.92 6.06 -21.64
N ALA A 11 4.12 4.84 -21.15
CA ALA A 11 4.22 4.59 -19.72
C ALA A 11 5.42 5.31 -19.08
N GLY A 12 6.54 5.44 -19.79
CA GLY A 12 7.72 6.17 -19.33
C GLY A 12 7.45 7.67 -19.15
N ASP A 13 6.83 8.30 -20.13
CA ASP A 13 6.50 9.72 -20.10
C ASP A 13 5.42 10.04 -19.05
N GLU A 14 4.44 9.15 -18.87
CA GLU A 14 3.45 9.26 -17.80
C GLU A 14 4.06 9.14 -16.40
N ILE A 15 5.02 8.24 -16.23
CA ILE A 15 5.76 8.09 -14.96
C ILE A 15 6.62 9.34 -14.71
N VAL A 16 7.28 9.90 -15.73
CA VAL A 16 8.06 11.14 -15.57
C VAL A 16 7.14 12.34 -15.26
N ALA A 17 5.97 12.41 -15.90
CA ALA A 17 4.93 13.39 -15.60
C ALA A 17 4.37 13.21 -14.17
N PHE A 18 4.24 11.97 -13.72
CA PHE A 18 3.84 11.61 -12.36
C PHE A 18 4.79 12.21 -11.32
N PHE A 19 6.10 12.13 -11.55
CA PHE A 19 7.12 12.71 -10.66
C PHE A 19 7.29 14.23 -10.81
N ARG A 20 6.92 14.83 -11.95
CA ARG A 20 6.98 16.30 -12.13
C ARG A 20 5.89 17.04 -11.36
N VAL A 21 4.74 16.44 -11.12
CA VAL A 21 3.67 17.06 -10.31
C VAL A 21 3.94 16.77 -8.83
N GLY A 22 4.74 17.62 -8.17
CA GLY A 22 5.22 17.40 -6.81
C GLY A 22 4.13 16.98 -5.80
N ARG A 23 2.92 17.55 -5.87
CA ARG A 23 1.79 17.18 -4.99
C ARG A 23 1.39 15.70 -5.12
N SER A 24 1.37 15.15 -6.33
CA SER A 24 0.98 13.75 -6.56
C SER A 24 2.04 12.77 -6.11
N PHE A 25 3.32 13.14 -6.25
CA PHE A 25 4.44 12.37 -5.69
C PHE A 25 4.35 12.29 -4.16
N TYR A 26 4.10 13.41 -3.47
CA TYR A 26 3.95 13.38 -2.00
C TYR A 26 2.79 12.47 -1.54
N VAL A 27 1.64 12.53 -2.22
CA VAL A 27 0.49 11.67 -1.91
C VAL A 27 0.82 10.19 -2.15
N PHE A 28 1.52 9.87 -3.24
CA PHE A 28 1.98 8.52 -3.52
C PHE A 28 2.97 8.01 -2.47
N VAL A 29 3.98 8.81 -2.12
CA VAL A 29 4.94 8.48 -1.06
C VAL A 29 4.23 8.25 0.26
N MET A 30 3.25 9.07 0.62
CA MET A 30 2.45 8.86 1.83
C MET A 30 1.69 7.54 1.79
N GLY A 31 1.08 7.18 0.65
CA GLY A 31 0.43 5.87 0.47
C GLY A 31 1.41 4.70 0.70
N VAL A 32 2.61 4.79 0.13
CA VAL A 32 3.68 3.81 0.32
C VAL A 32 4.12 3.73 1.79
N VAL A 33 4.31 4.87 2.46
CA VAL A 33 4.69 4.91 3.88
C VAL A 33 3.64 4.23 4.75
N LEU A 34 2.35 4.47 4.50
CA LEU A 34 1.27 3.82 5.25
C LEU A 34 1.29 2.29 5.06
N ILE A 35 1.56 1.80 3.85
CA ILE A 35 1.68 0.36 3.58
C ILE A 35 2.90 -0.24 4.29
N ILE A 36 4.04 0.45 4.27
CA ILE A 36 5.25 0.00 5.00
C ILE A 36 4.95 -0.08 6.51
N LEU A 37 4.30 0.95 7.07
CA LEU A 37 3.90 0.94 8.48
C LEU A 37 2.95 -0.21 8.80
N SER A 38 2.02 -0.54 7.89
CA SER A 38 1.16 -1.71 8.03
C SER A 38 1.96 -3.02 8.11
N ILE A 39 2.97 -3.20 7.26
CA ILE A 39 3.82 -4.40 7.27
C ILE A 39 4.61 -4.51 8.58
N ILE A 40 5.15 -3.39 9.06
CA ILE A 40 5.88 -3.34 10.33
C ILE A 40 4.95 -3.71 11.50
N LEU A 41 3.74 -3.16 11.51
CA LEU A 41 2.75 -3.46 12.56
C LEU A 41 2.26 -4.90 12.49
N MET A 42 2.08 -5.45 11.29
CA MET A 42 1.78 -6.86 11.08
C MET A 42 2.90 -7.76 11.63
N ALA A 43 4.17 -7.40 11.47
CA ALA A 43 5.24 -8.15 12.12
C ALA A 43 5.13 -8.04 13.66
N ALA A 44 4.81 -6.86 14.17
CA ALA A 44 4.63 -6.63 15.61
C ALA A 44 3.44 -7.41 16.22
N THR A 45 2.39 -7.73 15.45
CA THR A 45 1.26 -8.54 15.96
C THR A 45 1.70 -9.94 16.37
N PHE A 46 2.63 -10.55 15.62
CA PHE A 46 3.17 -11.87 15.94
C PHE A 46 4.16 -11.85 17.09
N GLU A 47 4.66 -10.67 17.45
CA GLU A 47 5.54 -10.44 18.60
C GLU A 47 4.77 -10.08 19.89
N SER A 48 3.46 -9.92 19.81
CA SER A 48 2.58 -9.65 20.96
C SER A 48 2.63 -10.77 22.00
N LYS A 49 2.32 -10.44 23.27
CA LYS A 49 2.33 -11.41 24.37
C LYS A 49 1.32 -12.53 24.12
N GLU A 50 0.17 -12.17 23.59
CA GLU A 50 -0.95 -13.05 23.25
C GLU A 50 -0.55 -14.03 22.15
N ALA A 51 0.09 -13.55 21.08
CA ALA A 51 0.56 -14.40 19.99
C ALA A 51 1.69 -15.34 20.43
N LYS A 52 2.58 -14.90 21.32
CA LYS A 52 3.66 -15.74 21.86
C LYS A 52 3.19 -16.80 22.85
N ALA A 53 2.07 -16.56 23.53
CA ALA A 53 1.49 -17.50 24.49
C ALA A 53 0.67 -18.62 23.82
N ALA A 54 0.21 -18.41 22.58
CA ALA A 54 -0.56 -19.39 21.83
C ALA A 54 0.31 -20.45 21.14
N ALA A 55 -0.27 -21.61 20.82
CA ALA A 55 0.43 -22.66 20.09
C ALA A 55 0.78 -22.18 18.66
N PRO A 56 1.90 -22.67 18.09
CA PRO A 56 2.32 -22.30 16.74
C PRO A 56 1.27 -22.71 15.68
N GLY A 57 1.21 -21.97 14.57
CA GLY A 57 0.27 -22.20 13.47
C GLY A 57 -0.98 -21.33 13.57
N TRP A 58 -2.15 -21.96 13.47
CA TRP A 58 -3.45 -21.26 13.40
C TRP A 58 -3.80 -20.51 14.69
N GLU A 59 -3.52 -21.09 15.86
CA GLU A 59 -3.84 -20.47 17.15
C GLU A 59 -3.05 -19.17 17.37
N ARG A 60 -1.75 -19.17 17.05
CA ARG A 60 -0.92 -17.97 17.07
C ARG A 60 -1.39 -16.90 16.10
N PHE A 61 -1.88 -17.28 14.91
CA PHE A 61 -2.47 -16.34 13.98
C PHE A 61 -3.73 -15.68 14.56
N VAL A 62 -4.67 -16.48 15.07
CA VAL A 62 -5.91 -15.98 15.68
C VAL A 62 -5.59 -15.06 16.87
N ALA A 63 -4.67 -15.46 17.74
CA ALA A 63 -4.23 -14.62 18.86
C ALA A 63 -3.59 -13.30 18.40
N ALA A 64 -2.76 -13.33 17.35
CA ALA A 64 -2.18 -12.12 16.76
C ALA A 64 -3.26 -11.17 16.20
N THR A 65 -4.33 -11.71 15.60
CA THR A 65 -5.44 -10.90 15.06
C THR A 65 -6.27 -10.18 16.13
N GLY A 66 -6.25 -10.67 17.37
CA GLY A 66 -6.91 -10.02 18.51
C GLY A 66 -6.16 -8.82 19.07
N SER A 67 -4.96 -8.52 18.59
CA SER A 67 -4.12 -7.45 19.12
C SER A 67 -4.46 -6.07 18.54
N ASN A 68 -4.22 -5.00 19.32
CA ASN A 68 -4.41 -3.62 18.85
C ASN A 68 -3.50 -3.28 17.64
N GLN A 69 -2.36 -3.95 17.53
CA GLN A 69 -1.42 -3.83 16.42
C GLN A 69 -2.05 -4.34 15.12
N TRP A 70 -2.92 -5.35 15.17
CA TRP A 70 -3.57 -5.93 13.99
C TRP A 70 -4.62 -4.98 13.43
N VAL A 71 -5.42 -4.39 14.31
CA VAL A 71 -6.39 -3.35 13.96
C VAL A 71 -5.67 -2.15 13.33
N SER A 72 -4.59 -1.69 13.94
CA SER A 72 -3.78 -0.57 13.43
C SER A 72 -3.15 -0.89 12.07
N SER A 73 -2.57 -2.09 11.92
CA SER A 73 -2.02 -2.58 10.65
C SER A 73 -3.07 -2.57 9.54
N SER A 74 -4.26 -3.11 9.82
CA SER A 74 -5.39 -3.16 8.88
C SER A 74 -5.84 -1.75 8.45
N LEU A 75 -5.89 -0.81 9.39
CA LEU A 75 -6.23 0.59 9.11
C LEU A 75 -5.18 1.25 8.21
N PHE A 76 -3.89 1.10 8.52
CA PHE A 76 -2.81 1.68 7.72
C PHE A 76 -2.76 1.09 6.31
N LEU A 77 -2.99 -0.22 6.16
CA LEU A 77 -3.08 -0.86 4.86
C LEU A 77 -4.23 -0.27 4.03
N SER A 78 -5.42 -0.20 4.62
CA SER A 78 -6.61 0.33 3.95
C SER A 78 -6.41 1.79 3.53
N CYS A 79 -5.94 2.63 4.45
CA CYS A 79 -5.64 4.03 4.16
C CYS A 79 -4.57 4.17 3.07
N GLY A 80 -3.49 3.38 3.13
CA GLY A 80 -2.45 3.38 2.11
C GLY A 80 -2.99 3.01 0.72
N CYS A 81 -3.77 1.93 0.63
CA CYS A 81 -4.42 1.51 -0.61
C CYS A 81 -5.40 2.55 -1.15
N VAL A 82 -6.22 3.18 -0.30
CA VAL A 82 -7.16 4.23 -0.70
C VAL A 82 -6.43 5.46 -1.20
N VAL A 83 -5.37 5.90 -0.51
CA VAL A 83 -4.55 7.04 -0.93
C VAL A 83 -3.92 6.77 -2.30
N MET A 84 -3.39 5.57 -2.53
CA MET A 84 -2.85 5.19 -3.83
C MET A 84 -3.93 5.13 -4.92
N ALA A 85 -5.09 4.55 -4.62
CA ALA A 85 -6.21 4.47 -5.57
C ALA A 85 -6.72 5.86 -5.95
N ILE A 86 -6.91 6.76 -4.99
CA ILE A 86 -7.31 8.15 -5.25
C ILE A 86 -6.24 8.91 -6.03
N ASN A 87 -4.95 8.61 -5.82
CA ASN A 87 -3.87 9.21 -6.60
C ASN A 87 -3.90 8.74 -8.07
N TYR A 88 -4.36 7.52 -8.33
CA TYR A 88 -4.36 6.89 -9.65
C TYR A 88 -5.66 7.07 -10.45
N LEU A 89 -6.84 7.05 -9.79
CA LEU A 89 -8.17 7.08 -10.43
C LEU A 89 -8.48 8.35 -11.26
N PRO A 90 -8.21 9.58 -10.78
CA PRO A 90 -8.43 10.80 -11.57
C PRO A 90 -7.55 10.88 -12.83
N ARG A 91 -6.47 10.10 -12.88
CA ARG A 91 -5.54 10.06 -14.01
C ARG A 91 -5.95 9.05 -15.08
N LEU A 92 -6.57 7.93 -14.70
CA LEU A 92 -7.27 7.04 -15.64
C LEU A 92 -8.48 7.73 -16.29
N ALA A 93 -9.20 8.57 -15.54
CA ALA A 93 -10.32 9.35 -16.07
C ALA A 93 -9.88 10.55 -16.94
N GLY A 94 -8.59 10.89 -16.91
CA GLY A 94 -8.00 12.01 -17.67
C GLY A 94 -7.65 11.68 -19.13
N GLU A 95 -7.82 10.44 -19.57
CA GLU A 95 -7.83 10.07 -21.01
C GLU A 95 -9.25 10.11 -21.62
N ALA A 96 -10.27 10.57 -20.87
CA ALA A 96 -11.65 10.68 -21.35
C ALA A 96 -12.03 12.10 -21.84
N ALA A 97 -11.06 13.00 -22.06
CA ALA A 97 -11.29 14.34 -22.61
C ALA A 97 -10.37 14.63 -23.80
#